data_AF-A0A1Z4QDP3-F1
#
_entry.id   AF-A0A1Z4QDP3-F1
#
_cell.length_a   1.000
_cell.length_b   1.000
_cell.length_c   1.000
_cell.angle_alpha   90.00
_cell.angle_beta   90.00
_cell.angle_gamma   90.00
#
_symmetry.space_group_name_H-M   'P 1'
#
loop_
_entity.id
_entity.type
_entity.pdbx_description
1 polymer ?
#
loop_
_entity_poly.entity_id
_entity_poly.type
_entity_poly.pdbx_seq_one_letter_code
_entity_poly.pdbx_strand_id
1 'polypeptide(L)'
;MEENFKFIGCTENDAISCGSAMFKTQKLKEIIKRLFNKQKLGEELTTSFKSENLNVSVPASYTDTRGKNGTLSSRLDRILYEKWFKEGIPCEVLQLRSGGWQKGKVRINLEVSIEFCPDEPEIEETPEIKESESPLDDLRRMINDATS
;
A
#
# COMPACT_ATOMS: atom_id res chain seq x y z
N MET A 1 14.35 4.38 1.80
CA MET A 1 13.19 3.89 1.04
C MET A 1 12.91 4.99 0.04
N GLU A 2 13.02 4.73 -1.25
CA GLU A 2 12.31 5.58 -2.21
C GLU A 2 10.83 5.33 -1.92
N GLU A 3 10.18 6.32 -1.32
CA GLU A 3 8.91 6.15 -0.62
C GLU A 3 7.76 6.14 -1.62
N ASN A 4 7.41 4.95 -2.12
CA ASN A 4 6.23 4.79 -2.96
C ASN A 4 5.01 4.52 -2.07
N PHE A 5 4.56 5.57 -1.35
CA PHE A 5 3.23 5.57 -0.74
C PHE A 5 2.21 6.10 -1.75
N LYS A 6 1.11 5.38 -1.92
CA LYS A 6 -0.01 5.80 -2.76
C LYS A 6 -1.25 5.98 -1.91
N PHE A 7 -2.03 7.01 -2.22
CA PHE A 7 -3.33 7.25 -1.60
C PHE A 7 -4.41 7.07 -2.66
N ILE A 8 -5.42 6.27 -2.34
CA ILE A 8 -6.53 5.91 -3.23
C ILE A 8 -7.82 6.31 -2.52
N GLY A 9 -8.67 7.10 -3.19
CA GLY A 9 -9.93 7.60 -2.60
C GLY A 9 -9.77 8.60 -1.44
N CYS A 10 -8.54 9.02 -1.11
CA CYS A 10 -8.23 10.00 -0.07
C CYS A 10 -6.92 10.74 -0.36
N THR A 11 -6.63 11.78 0.43
CA THR A 11 -5.40 12.58 0.40
C THR A 11 -4.65 12.49 1.72
N GLU A 12 -3.40 12.97 1.75
CA GLU A 12 -2.58 13.00 2.97
C GLU A 12 -3.21 13.84 4.09
N ASN A 13 -3.95 14.90 3.73
CA ASN A 13 -4.52 15.83 4.69
C ASN A 13 -5.91 15.46 5.18
N ASP A 14 -6.55 14.48 4.54
CA ASP A 14 -7.88 14.01 4.91
C ASP A 14 -7.84 13.40 6.33
N ALA A 15 -8.99 13.46 7.00
CA ALA A 15 -9.18 12.81 8.29
C ALA A 15 -10.04 11.56 8.11
N ILE A 16 -9.54 10.44 8.62
CA ILE A 16 -10.27 9.17 8.69
C ILE A 16 -10.86 9.07 10.10
N SER A 17 -12.14 8.73 10.16
CA SER A 17 -12.85 8.39 11.39
C SER A 17 -13.11 6.88 11.43
N CYS A 18 -12.66 6.21 12.49
CA CYS A 18 -12.88 4.79 12.74
C CYS A 18 -13.46 4.62 14.15
N GLY A 19 -14.78 4.50 14.27
CA GLY A 19 -15.45 4.46 15.57
C GLY A 19 -15.19 5.73 16.38
N SER A 20 -14.56 5.59 17.55
CA SER A 20 -14.19 6.73 18.40
C SER A 20 -12.85 7.38 18.04
N ALA A 21 -12.09 6.81 17.11
CA ALA A 21 -10.79 7.31 16.71
C ALA A 21 -10.89 8.20 15.47
N MET A 22 -10.22 9.35 15.49
CA MET A 22 -10.09 10.23 14.32
C MET A 22 -8.62 10.60 14.13
N PHE A 23 -8.09 10.44 12.92
CA PHE A 23 -6.70 10.73 12.62
C PHE A 23 -6.53 11.16 11.16
N LYS A 24 -5.51 11.97 10.89
CA LYS A 24 -5.14 12.32 9.52
C LYS A 24 -4.51 11.14 8.80
N THR A 25 -4.76 10.99 7.51
CA THR A 25 -4.15 9.97 6.67
C THR A 25 -2.62 10.07 6.66
N GLN A 26 -2.07 11.29 6.71
CA GLN A 26 -0.63 11.53 6.90
C GLN A 26 -0.09 10.86 8.18
N LYS A 27 -0.84 10.91 9.28
CA LYS A 27 -0.41 10.29 10.55
C LYS A 27 -0.37 8.77 10.43
N LEU A 28 -1.30 8.17 9.69
CA LEU A 28 -1.28 6.75 9.36
C LEU A 28 -0.04 6.39 8.52
N LYS A 29 0.25 7.15 7.44
CA LYS A 29 1.48 7.00 6.64
C LYS A 29 2.74 7.04 7.51
N GLU A 30 2.87 8.01 8.41
CA GLU A 30 4.03 8.12 9.29
C GLU A 30 4.13 7.00 10.35
N ILE A 31 2.99 6.45 10.81
CA ILE A 31 2.99 5.24 11.65
C ILE A 31 3.50 4.05 10.85
N ILE A 32 2.95 3.82 9.66
CA ILE A 32 3.32 2.71 8.78
C ILE A 32 4.80 2.77 8.40
N LYS A 33 5.31 3.95 8.02
CA LYS A 33 6.74 4.17 7.76
C LYS A 33 7.62 3.79 8.95
N ARG A 34 7.24 4.23 10.15
CA ARG A 34 7.98 3.89 11.37
C ARG A 34 7.92 2.41 11.66
N LEU A 35 6.79 1.75 11.42
CA LEU A 35 6.65 0.31 11.58
C LEU A 35 7.59 -0.43 10.64
N PHE A 36 7.56 -0.18 9.33
CA PHE A 36 8.45 -0.86 8.37
C PHE A 36 9.94 -0.59 8.64
N ASN A 37 10.30 0.62 9.06
CA ASN A 37 11.70 0.95 9.35
C ASN A 37 12.19 0.43 10.73
N LYS A 38 11.29 0.23 11.69
CA LYS A 38 11.64 -0.28 13.04
C LYS A 38 11.49 -1.78 13.17
N GLN A 39 10.59 -2.39 12.41
CA GLN A 39 10.35 -3.83 12.48
C GLN A 39 11.58 -4.58 11.97
N LYS A 40 11.83 -5.73 12.60
CA LYS A 40 12.91 -6.67 12.30
C LYS A 40 12.71 -7.41 10.99
N LEU A 41 12.05 -6.79 9.99
CA LEU A 41 11.63 -7.43 8.75
C LEU A 41 12.80 -8.07 8.00
N GLY A 42 13.97 -7.43 8.00
CA GLY A 42 15.18 -8.03 7.41
C GLY A 42 15.64 -9.29 8.16
N GLU A 43 15.53 -9.32 9.48
CA GLU A 43 15.86 -10.47 10.33
C GLU A 43 14.83 -11.60 10.17
N GLU A 44 13.53 -11.28 10.22
CA GLU A 44 12.44 -12.22 10.02
C GLU A 44 12.50 -12.87 8.64
N LEU A 45 12.74 -12.06 7.60
CA LEU A 45 12.89 -12.56 6.25
C LEU A 45 14.10 -13.50 6.16
N THR A 46 15.27 -13.08 6.65
CA THR A 46 16.47 -13.91 6.65
C THR A 46 16.27 -15.22 7.42
N THR A 47 15.57 -15.17 8.55
CA THR A 47 15.27 -16.34 9.39
C THR A 47 14.30 -17.28 8.67
N SER A 48 13.29 -16.75 8.01
CA SER A 48 12.33 -17.52 7.21
C SER A 48 13.00 -18.22 6.02
N PHE A 49 13.91 -17.55 5.32
CA PHE A 49 14.70 -18.21 4.28
C PHE A 49 15.55 -19.36 4.84
N LYS A 50 16.20 -19.16 6.00
CA LYS A 50 16.98 -20.22 6.66
C LYS A 50 16.12 -21.40 7.10
N SER A 51 14.92 -21.19 7.63
CA SER A 51 14.03 -22.30 8.02
C SER A 51 13.58 -23.13 6.83
N GLU A 52 13.46 -22.51 5.65
CA GLU A 52 13.19 -23.19 4.38
C GLU A 52 14.44 -23.77 3.71
N ASN A 53 15.57 -23.85 4.42
CA ASN A 53 16.88 -24.32 3.91
C ASN A 53 17.45 -23.48 2.74
N LEU A 54 16.94 -22.26 2.54
CA LEU A 54 17.46 -21.30 1.59
C LEU A 54 18.54 -20.47 2.27
N ASN A 55 19.79 -20.93 2.18
CA ASN A 55 20.94 -20.24 2.74
C ASN A 55 21.31 -18.99 1.91
N VAL A 56 20.60 -17.90 2.14
CA VAL A 56 20.96 -16.60 1.58
C VAL A 56 22.17 -16.06 2.34
N SER A 57 23.32 -16.01 1.68
CA SER A 57 24.52 -15.36 2.22
C SER A 57 24.31 -13.85 2.21
N VAL A 58 23.73 -13.31 3.29
CA VAL A 58 23.65 -11.86 3.50
C VAL A 58 25.02 -11.39 4.00
N PRO A 59 25.78 -10.59 3.24
CA PRO A 59 27.10 -10.11 3.67
C PRO A 59 26.93 -9.05 4.75
N ALA A 60 26.67 -9.47 5.99
CA ALA A 60 26.81 -8.63 7.16
C ALA A 60 28.30 -8.57 7.50
N SER A 61 28.95 -7.42 7.31
CA SER A 61 30.32 -7.22 7.80
C SER A 61 30.27 -7.19 9.33
N TYR A 62 30.35 -8.36 9.96
CA TYR A 62 30.51 -8.48 11.40
C TYR A 62 31.94 -8.09 11.76
N THR A 63 32.15 -6.84 12.18
CA THR A 63 33.22 -6.61 13.15
C THR A 63 32.68 -7.07 14.51
N ASP A 64 33.06 -8.29 14.91
CA ASP A 64 32.74 -8.86 16.21
C ASP A 64 33.25 -7.91 17.30
N THR A 65 32.35 -7.11 17.87
CA THR A 65 32.56 -6.48 19.16
C THR A 65 31.56 -7.14 20.08
N ARG A 66 31.99 -8.20 20.76
CA ARG A 66 31.26 -8.84 21.86
C ARG A 66 30.89 -7.80 22.92
N GLY A 67 29.75 -7.15 22.75
CA GLY A 67 29.12 -6.35 23.78
C GLY A 67 28.40 -7.29 24.73
N LYS A 68 28.86 -7.37 25.98
CA LYS A 68 28.38 -8.30 27.03
C LYS A 68 26.90 -8.11 27.45
N ASN A 69 26.11 -7.26 26.81
CA ASN A 69 24.81 -6.80 27.34
C ASN A 69 23.64 -6.82 26.32
N GLY A 70 23.56 -7.79 25.41
CA GLY A 70 22.34 -8.02 24.59
C GLY A 70 21.99 -6.94 23.54
N THR A 71 22.85 -5.94 23.31
CA THR A 71 22.62 -4.81 22.36
C THR A 71 23.01 -5.14 20.91
N LEU A 72 23.38 -6.39 20.61
CA LEU A 72 23.87 -6.80 19.27
C LEU A 72 22.73 -6.91 18.24
N SER A 73 21.54 -7.30 18.68
CA SER A 73 20.40 -7.56 17.80
C SER A 73 19.97 -6.30 17.03
N SER A 74 19.82 -5.15 17.68
CA SER A 74 19.31 -3.93 17.02
C SER A 74 20.22 -3.42 15.88
N ARG A 75 21.54 -3.64 15.96
CA ARG A 75 22.46 -3.31 14.88
C ARG A 75 22.33 -4.27 13.70
N LEU A 76 22.09 -5.55 13.98
CA LEU A 76 21.89 -6.57 12.95
C LEU A 76 20.57 -6.37 12.21
N ASP A 77 19.51 -6.04 12.93
CA ASP A 77 18.19 -5.75 12.34
C ASP A 77 18.32 -4.65 11.28
N ARG A 78 19.05 -3.58 11.61
CA ARG A 78 19.32 -2.47 10.68
C ARG A 78 20.12 -2.92 9.47
N ILE A 79 21.21 -3.67 9.67
CA ILE A 79 22.07 -4.15 8.56
C ILE A 79 21.29 -5.06 7.62
N LEU A 80 20.54 -6.03 8.17
CA LEU A 80 19.73 -6.95 7.38
C LEU A 80 18.64 -6.20 6.62
N TYR A 81 17.99 -5.23 7.24
CA TYR A 81 17.02 -4.37 6.56
C TYR A 81 17.66 -3.61 5.39
N GLU A 82 18.84 -3.02 5.58
CA GLU A 82 19.53 -2.29 4.50
C GLU A 82 19.92 -3.20 3.34
N LYS A 83 20.36 -4.43 3.62
CA LYS A 83 20.69 -5.42 2.56
C LYS A 83 19.47 -5.83 1.76
N TRP A 84 18.36 -6.17 2.42
CA TRP A 84 17.15 -6.61 1.72
C TRP A 84 16.45 -5.46 0.98
N PHE A 85 16.35 -4.28 1.60
CA PHE A 85 15.44 -3.22 1.15
C PHE A 85 16.12 -1.95 0.61
N LYS A 86 17.46 -1.82 0.64
CA LYS A 86 18.18 -0.66 0.08
C LYS A 86 19.30 -1.06 -0.89
N GLU A 87 20.27 -1.81 -0.42
CA GLU A 87 21.50 -2.11 -1.17
C GLU A 87 21.30 -3.23 -2.20
N GLY A 88 20.57 -4.27 -1.77
CA GLY A 88 20.41 -5.54 -2.47
C GLY A 88 21.46 -6.57 -2.06
N ILE A 89 21.11 -7.84 -2.22
CA ILE A 89 21.97 -9.00 -1.96
C ILE A 89 22.50 -9.52 -3.29
N PRO A 90 23.83 -9.67 -3.45
CA PRO A 90 24.42 -10.23 -4.67
C PRO A 90 23.86 -11.64 -4.97
N CYS A 91 23.47 -11.89 -6.21
CA CYS A 91 22.94 -13.18 -6.64
C CYS A 91 23.13 -13.37 -8.15
N GLU A 92 22.75 -14.54 -8.65
CA GLU A 92 22.68 -14.84 -10.07
C GLU A 92 21.26 -15.27 -10.43
N VAL A 93 20.77 -14.87 -11.60
CA VAL A 93 19.48 -15.32 -12.14
C VAL A 93 19.71 -16.18 -13.37
N LEU A 94 19.09 -17.37 -13.41
CA LEU A 94 19.12 -18.24 -14.58
C LEU A 94 17.95 -17.87 -15.51
N GLN A 95 18.25 -17.32 -16.68
CA GLN A 95 17.24 -17.00 -17.68
C GLN A 95 16.94 -18.21 -18.56
N LEU A 96 15.83 -18.90 -18.27
CA LEU A 96 15.44 -20.17 -18.92
C LEU A 96 15.23 -20.09 -20.45
N ARG A 97 15.03 -18.90 -21.01
CA ARG A 97 14.65 -18.73 -22.43
C ARG A 97 15.80 -18.42 -23.40
N SER A 98 16.95 -17.91 -22.94
CA SER A 98 18.08 -17.58 -23.84
C SER A 98 19.36 -17.03 -23.20
N GLY A 99 19.41 -16.79 -21.88
CA GLY A 99 20.41 -15.89 -21.29
C GLY A 99 21.44 -16.52 -20.34
N GLY A 100 21.32 -17.81 -20.02
CA GLY A 100 22.21 -18.45 -19.04
C GLY A 100 22.15 -17.81 -17.66
N TRP A 101 23.22 -17.96 -16.87
CA TRP A 101 23.36 -17.31 -15.56
C TRP A 101 23.79 -15.85 -15.73
N GLN A 102 23.00 -14.92 -15.19
CA GLN A 102 23.31 -13.50 -15.14
C GLN A 102 23.57 -13.06 -13.70
N LYS A 103 24.78 -12.54 -13.45
CA LYS A 103 25.14 -11.91 -12.18
C LYS A 103 24.39 -10.60 -11.97
N GLY A 104 23.96 -10.39 -10.73
CA GLY A 104 23.23 -9.19 -10.33
C GLY A 104 23.05 -9.13 -8.83
N LYS A 105 21.96 -8.48 -8.42
CA LYS A 105 21.55 -8.38 -7.03
C LYS A 105 20.03 -8.43 -6.93
N VAL A 106 19.53 -9.08 -5.88
CA VAL A 106 18.12 -9.06 -5.52
C VAL A 106 17.88 -7.97 -4.48
N ARG A 107 16.89 -7.11 -4.70
CA ARG A 107 16.46 -6.09 -3.74
C ARG A 107 14.94 -6.11 -3.68
N ILE A 108 14.40 -5.99 -2.47
CA ILE A 108 12.97 -5.91 -2.25
C ILE A 108 12.58 -4.43 -2.19
N ASN A 109 11.68 -4.02 -3.07
CA ASN A 109 11.05 -2.71 -3.01
C ASN A 109 9.63 -2.91 -2.45
N LEU A 110 9.27 -2.12 -1.43
CA LEU A 110 7.93 -2.13 -0.85
C LEU A 110 7.17 -0.92 -1.36
N GLU A 111 5.98 -1.16 -1.90
CA GLU A 111 5.01 -0.13 -2.26
C GLU A 111 3.79 -0.29 -1.35
N VAL A 112 3.34 0.81 -0.73
CA VAL A 112 2.23 0.78 0.22
C VAL A 112 1.12 1.70 -0.27
N SER A 113 -0.07 1.16 -0.48
CA SER A 113 -1.28 1.93 -0.75
C SER A 113 -2.13 2.07 0.52
N ILE A 114 -2.64 3.28 0.74
CA ILE A 114 -3.69 3.58 1.72
C ILE A 114 -4.95 3.92 0.92
N GLU A 115 -5.97 3.08 1.05
CA GLU A 115 -7.21 3.19 0.29
C GLU A 115 -8.39 3.50 1.20
N PHE A 116 -9.18 4.51 0.83
CA PHE A 116 -10.49 4.76 1.40
C PHE A 116 -11.55 4.26 0.42
N CYS A 117 -12.34 3.28 0.86
CA CYS A 117 -13.43 2.70 0.09
C CYS A 117 -14.75 3.29 0.60
N PRO A 118 -15.35 4.30 -0.08
CA PRO A 118 -16.69 4.76 0.28
C PRO A 118 -17.71 3.65 0.01
N ASP A 119 -18.77 3.61 0.81
CA ASP A 119 -19.90 2.73 0.53
C ASP A 119 -20.55 3.15 -0.79
N GLU A 120 -21.01 2.15 -1.56
CA GLU A 120 -21.77 2.40 -2.79
C GLU A 120 -23.04 3.18 -2.42
N PRO A 121 -23.38 4.27 -3.14
CA PRO A 121 -24.56 5.04 -2.78
C PRO A 121 -25.79 4.14 -2.85
N GLU A 122 -26.54 4.05 -1.75
CA GLU A 122 -27.90 3.54 -1.80
C GLU A 122 -28.66 4.42 -2.79
N ILE A 123 -28.99 3.87 -3.95
CA ILE A 123 -29.87 4.51 -4.91
C ILE A 123 -31.20 4.62 -4.18
N GLU A 124 -31.51 5.79 -3.61
CA GLU A 124 -32.88 6.08 -3.18
C GLU A 124 -33.74 5.81 -4.41
N GLU A 125 -34.56 4.76 -4.36
CA GLU A 125 -35.59 4.50 -5.34
C GLU A 125 -36.37 5.81 -5.46
N THR A 126 -36.14 6.51 -6.56
CA THR A 126 -36.80 7.78 -6.83
C THR A 126 -38.28 7.45 -6.76
N PRO A 127 -39.08 8.09 -5.87
CA PRO A 127 -40.50 7.79 -5.82
C PRO A 127 -41.01 7.94 -7.25
N GLU A 128 -41.64 6.88 -7.77
CA GLU A 128 -42.29 6.90 -9.08
C GLU A 128 -42.93 8.27 -9.24
N ILE A 129 -42.44 9.02 -10.22
CA ILE A 129 -43.03 10.29 -10.61
C ILE A 129 -44.46 9.91 -11.00
N LYS A 130 -45.41 10.06 -10.07
CA LYS A 130 -46.81 10.18 -10.46
C LYS A 130 -46.79 11.32 -11.45
N GLU A 131 -47.04 11.01 -12.71
CA GLU A 131 -47.18 11.99 -13.78
C GLU A 131 -48.26 12.98 -13.34
N SER A 132 -47.87 14.03 -12.60
CA SER A 132 -48.71 15.18 -12.37
C SER A 132 -48.77 15.88 -13.70
N GLU A 133 -49.99 16.12 -14.20
CA GLU A 133 -50.29 16.75 -15.49
C GLU A 133 -49.20 17.73 -15.91
N SER A 134 -48.53 17.42 -17.02
CA SER A 134 -47.38 18.20 -17.46
C SER A 134 -47.86 19.61 -17.84
N PRO A 135 -47.15 20.68 -17.46
CA PRO A 135 -47.47 22.04 -17.91
C PRO A 135 -47.53 22.21 -19.43
N LEU A 136 -46.97 21.25 -20.18
CA LEU A 136 -47.04 21.18 -21.65
C LEU A 136 -48.36 20.62 -22.17
N ASP A 137 -49.11 19.87 -21.37
CA ASP A 137 -50.41 19.31 -21.77
C ASP A 137 -51.47 20.40 -21.89
N ASP A 138 -51.41 21.45 -21.06
CA ASP A 138 -52.24 22.64 -21.22
C ASP A 138 -51.99 23.36 -22.55
N LEU A 139 -50.73 23.46 -22.98
CA LEU A 139 -50.37 24.09 -24.27
C LEU A 139 -50.89 23.28 -25.47
N ARG A 140 -50.84 21.95 -25.39
CA ARG A 140 -51.41 21.07 -26.43
C ARG A 140 -52.92 21.24 -26.55
N ARG A 141 -53.61 21.39 -25.41
CA ARG A 141 -55.06 21.62 -25.38
C ARG A 141 -55.43 22.95 -26.04
N MET A 142 -54.69 24.02 -25.73
CA MET A 142 -54.89 25.35 -26.33
C MET A 142 -54.70 25.36 -27.86
N ILE A 143 -53.76 24.59 -28.41
CA ILE A 143 -53.52 24.52 -29.85
C ILE A 143 -54.67 23.82 -30.58
N ASN A 144 -55.21 22.76 -30.00
CA ASN A 144 -56.34 22.02 -30.59
C ASN A 144 -57.64 22.84 -30.56
N ASP A 145 -57.87 23.59 -29.47
CA ASP A 145 -59.05 24.48 -29.36
C ASP A 145 -58.98 25.66 -30.34
N ALA A 146 -57.78 26.14 -30.68
CA ALA A 146 -57.59 27.25 -31.63
C ALA A 146 -57.70 26.85 -33.12
N THR A 147 -57.81 25.55 -33.41
CA THR A 147 -57.82 25.01 -34.78
C THR A 147 -59.12 24.28 -35.17
N SER A 148 -60.15 24.33 -34.31
CA SER A 148 -61.53 23.87 -34.59
C SER A 148 -62.48 25.04 -34.84
#